data_AF-A0A835KGD5-F1
#
_entry.id   AF-A0A835KGD5-F1
#
_cell.length_a   1.000
_cell.length_b   1.000
_cell.length_c   1.000
_cell.angle_alpha   90.00
_cell.angle_beta   90.00
_cell.angle_gamma   90.00
#
_symmetry.space_group_name_H-M   'P 1'
#
loop_
_entity.id
_entity.type
_entity.pdbx_description
1 polymer ?
#
loop_
_entity_poly.entity_id
_entity_poly.type
_entity_poly.pdbx_seq_one_letter_code
_entity_poly.pdbx_strand_id
1 'polypeptide(L)'
;MVVFGLFQLLLSQLPSLHNIAWLSVVAVATSFGYSFISLGLCAAKWASHHGEVRGTLAGAAVDVPKEKAFNVLLALGNIAFSYTFADVLIEIQDTLRSPPAENKTMKRASFYGLGMTTVFYLLLGCTGYAAFGNDAPGNILTGYAFYEPFWLVDIANICVIVHLIGAYQVFAQPIFARLESCVACRWPDAKFINATYYVRPATVAVAPLKLVLRTILIMFTTLVAMLLPFFNAVLGLIGALGFWPLSVYFPVSMHVARLKIRRGELRWWMLQAMSFVCLLISVAASIGSVQDIVHNLKAAAPFKTSG
;
A
#
# COMPACT_ATOMS: atom_id res chain seq x y z
N MET A 1 9.35 -11.02 -8.82
CA MET A 1 8.60 -9.99 -9.58
C MET A 1 8.04 -10.51 -10.90
N VAL A 2 8.83 -11.11 -11.80
CA VAL A 2 8.33 -11.64 -13.09
C VAL A 2 7.16 -12.61 -12.88
N VAL A 3 7.33 -13.61 -12.01
CA VAL A 3 6.29 -14.61 -11.71
C VAL A 3 5.02 -13.95 -11.16
N PHE A 4 5.16 -13.00 -10.23
CA PHE A 4 4.03 -12.23 -9.71
C PHE A 4 3.31 -11.48 -10.83
N GLY A 5 4.04 -10.79 -11.72
CA GLY A 5 3.49 -10.11 -12.88
C GLY A 5 2.76 -11.05 -13.86
N LEU A 6 3.27 -12.27 -14.08
CA LEU A 6 2.60 -13.30 -14.88
C LEU A 6 1.28 -13.74 -14.25
N PHE A 7 1.24 -13.94 -12.93
CA PHE A 7 -0.02 -14.22 -12.21
C PHE A 7 -1.01 -13.06 -12.35
N GLN A 8 -0.55 -11.82 -12.19
CA GLN A 8 -1.42 -10.65 -12.40
C GLN A 8 -1.94 -10.56 -13.82
N LEU A 9 -1.09 -10.86 -14.81
CA LEU A 9 -1.48 -10.86 -16.21
C LEU A 9 -2.64 -11.82 -16.45
N LEU A 10 -2.53 -13.06 -15.97
CA LEU A 10 -3.59 -14.07 -16.11
C LEU A 10 -4.88 -13.66 -15.38
N LEU A 11 -4.77 -13.23 -14.12
CA LEU A 11 -5.93 -12.89 -13.30
C LEU A 11 -6.64 -11.64 -13.81
N SER A 12 -5.90 -10.64 -14.30
CA SER A 12 -6.49 -9.42 -14.84
C SER A 12 -7.17 -9.61 -16.19
N GLN A 13 -7.01 -10.73 -16.89
CA GLN A 13 -7.82 -11.02 -18.08
C GLN A 13 -9.21 -11.60 -17.74
N LEU A 14 -9.46 -11.99 -16.49
CA LEU A 14 -10.75 -12.55 -16.10
C LEU A 14 -11.84 -11.46 -16.16
N PRO A 15 -13.00 -11.75 -16.79
CA PRO A 15 -14.03 -10.75 -17.10
C PRO A 15 -14.71 -10.14 -15.85
N SER A 16 -14.72 -10.85 -14.73
CA SER A 16 -15.08 -10.29 -13.41
C SER A 16 -14.67 -11.23 -12.28
N LEU A 17 -14.24 -10.67 -11.15
CA LEU A 17 -14.06 -11.40 -9.89
C LEU A 17 -15.45 -11.64 -9.26
N HIS A 18 -16.32 -12.38 -9.94
CA HIS A 18 -17.78 -12.38 -9.70
C HIS A 18 -18.27 -12.94 -8.34
N ASN A 19 -17.40 -13.06 -7.34
CA ASN A 19 -17.77 -13.10 -5.92
C ASN A 19 -16.58 -12.56 -5.08
N ILE A 20 -16.31 -11.25 -5.11
CA ILE A 20 -15.16 -10.62 -4.43
C ILE A 20 -15.10 -10.94 -2.91
N ALA A 21 -16.23 -11.32 -2.30
CA ALA A 21 -16.30 -11.67 -0.89
C ALA A 21 -15.30 -12.76 -0.46
N TRP A 22 -15.10 -13.82 -1.26
CA TRP A 22 -14.14 -14.87 -0.88
C TRP A 22 -12.69 -14.38 -0.97
N LEU A 23 -12.39 -13.49 -1.93
CA LEU A 23 -11.07 -12.88 -2.08
C LEU A 23 -10.77 -11.98 -0.87
N SER A 24 -11.76 -11.22 -0.38
CA SER A 24 -11.63 -10.44 0.84
C SER A 24 -11.37 -11.33 2.07
N VAL A 25 -12.03 -12.49 2.18
CA VAL A 25 -11.78 -13.45 3.28
C VAL A 25 -10.34 -13.98 3.21
N VAL A 26 -9.87 -14.37 2.02
CA VAL A 26 -8.49 -14.84 1.83
C VAL A 26 -7.48 -13.73 2.14
N ALA A 27 -7.72 -12.50 1.69
CA ALA A 27 -6.86 -11.35 1.98
C ALA A 27 -6.78 -11.06 3.48
N VAL A 28 -7.91 -11.08 4.19
CA VAL A 28 -7.94 -10.90 5.65
C VAL A 28 -7.21 -12.04 6.37
N ALA A 29 -7.48 -13.30 6.00
CA ALA A 29 -6.85 -14.47 6.63
C ALA A 29 -5.33 -14.45 6.44
N THR A 30 -4.85 -14.16 5.24
CA THR A 30 -3.42 -14.05 4.95
C THR A 30 -2.80 -12.81 5.60
N SER A 31 -3.53 -11.69 5.71
CA SER A 31 -3.09 -10.49 6.46
C SER A 31 -2.82 -10.80 7.92
N PHE A 32 -3.76 -11.47 8.58
CA PHE A 32 -3.59 -11.91 9.95
C PHE A 32 -2.47 -12.95 10.05
N GLY A 33 -2.40 -13.89 9.11
CA GLY A 33 -1.35 -14.91 9.06
C GLY A 33 0.06 -14.31 9.12
N TYR A 34 0.45 -13.49 8.14
CA TYR A 34 1.80 -12.92 8.15
C TYR A 34 2.03 -11.95 9.32
N SER A 35 1.00 -11.21 9.74
CA SER A 35 1.14 -10.21 10.82
C SER A 35 1.33 -10.88 12.19
N PHE A 36 0.56 -11.94 12.49
CA PHE A 36 0.71 -12.71 13.72
C PHE A 36 2.01 -13.49 13.76
N ILE A 37 2.42 -14.07 12.63
CA ILE A 37 3.73 -14.73 12.52
C ILE A 37 4.84 -13.71 12.80
N SER A 38 4.81 -12.55 12.16
CA SER A 38 5.82 -11.50 12.37
C SER A 38 5.85 -11.03 13.84
N LEU A 39 4.68 -10.81 14.45
CA LEU A 39 4.58 -10.42 15.85
C LEU A 39 5.13 -11.50 16.78
N GLY A 40 4.75 -12.76 16.54
CA GLY A 40 5.20 -13.91 17.32
C GLY A 40 6.71 -14.12 17.24
N LEU A 41 7.29 -13.99 16.03
CA LEU A 41 8.75 -14.06 15.83
C LEU A 41 9.48 -12.93 16.57
N CYS A 42 8.99 -11.68 16.47
CA CYS A 42 9.56 -10.56 17.23
C CYS A 42 9.46 -10.79 18.74
N ALA A 43 8.30 -11.21 19.24
CA ALA A 43 8.09 -11.47 20.65
C ALA A 43 8.98 -12.61 21.17
N ALA A 44 9.10 -13.70 20.42
CA ALA A 44 9.97 -14.83 20.77
C ALA A 44 11.45 -14.41 20.81
N LYS A 45 11.90 -13.61 19.84
CA LYS A 45 13.26 -13.07 19.83
C LYS A 45 13.51 -12.14 21.00
N TRP A 46 12.58 -11.23 21.30
CA TRP A 46 12.68 -10.38 22.48
C TRP A 46 12.72 -11.18 23.79
N ALA A 47 11.89 -12.23 23.90
CA ALA A 47 11.89 -13.13 25.05
C ALA A 47 13.20 -13.92 25.18
N SER A 48 13.84 -14.30 24.06
CA SER A 48 15.16 -14.96 24.07
C SER A 48 16.27 -14.05 24.63
N HIS A 49 16.06 -12.74 24.62
CA HIS A 49 16.92 -11.74 25.23
C HIS A 49 16.47 -11.38 26.66
N HIS A 50 15.75 -12.27 27.34
CA HIS A 50 15.22 -12.05 28.70
C HIS A 50 14.34 -10.79 28.83
N GLY A 51 13.75 -10.31 27.74
CA GLY A 51 12.96 -9.09 27.74
C GLY A 51 13.79 -7.79 27.75
N GLU A 52 15.11 -7.86 27.58
CA GLU A 52 15.95 -6.68 27.45
C GLU A 52 15.64 -5.92 26.15
N VAL A 53 15.46 -4.61 26.26
CA VAL A 53 15.21 -3.73 25.12
C VAL A 53 16.53 -3.36 24.47
N ARG A 54 16.77 -3.85 23.25
CA ARG A 54 18.02 -3.59 22.52
C ARG A 54 18.07 -2.23 21.84
N GLY A 55 16.94 -1.55 21.76
CA GLY A 55 16.81 -0.23 21.15
C GLY A 55 17.20 0.89 22.09
N THR A 56 17.73 1.98 21.53
CA THR A 56 18.01 3.20 22.29
C THR A 56 16.94 4.27 22.04
N LEU A 57 16.75 5.20 22.97
CA LEU A 57 15.84 6.34 22.75
C LEU A 57 16.31 7.22 21.59
N ALA A 58 17.62 7.26 21.34
CA ALA A 58 18.21 7.99 20.23
C ALA A 58 17.89 7.34 18.87
N GLY A 59 17.45 6.08 18.81
CA GLY A 59 17.28 5.36 17.55
C GLY A 59 18.59 4.83 16.98
N ALA A 60 18.54 4.35 15.74
CA ALA A 60 19.71 3.89 15.01
C ALA A 60 20.84 4.93 15.02
N ALA A 61 22.05 4.48 15.38
CA ALA A 61 23.26 5.28 15.26
C ALA A 61 23.62 5.35 13.78
N VAL A 62 23.54 6.54 13.20
CA VAL A 62 23.98 6.80 11.83
C VAL A 62 25.18 7.72 11.92
N ASP A 63 26.28 7.34 11.26
CA ASP A 63 27.55 8.06 11.31
C ASP A 63 27.40 9.52 10.86
N VAL A 64 26.40 9.80 10.01
CA VAL A 64 26.11 11.14 9.51
C VAL A 64 24.74 11.64 9.98
N PRO A 65 24.66 12.76 10.75
CA PRO A 65 23.40 13.31 11.26
C PRO A 65 22.34 13.60 10.18
N LYS A 66 22.79 13.95 8.96
CA LYS A 66 21.91 14.23 7.83
C LYS A 66 21.13 13.00 7.34
N GLU A 67 21.77 11.83 7.36
CA GLU A 67 21.16 10.57 6.91
C GLU A 67 20.11 10.11 7.92
N LYS A 68 20.39 10.29 9.21
CA LYS A 68 19.39 10.09 10.26
C LYS A 68 18.16 10.97 10.05
N ALA A 69 18.34 12.24 9.70
CA ALA A 69 17.22 13.14 9.42
C ALA A 69 16.39 12.66 8.23
N PHE A 70 17.02 12.24 7.12
CA PHE A 70 16.29 11.69 5.98
C PHE A 70 15.56 10.38 6.31
N ASN A 71 16.14 9.50 7.11
CA ASN A 71 15.48 8.27 7.57
C ASN A 71 14.23 8.57 8.42
N VAL A 72 14.27 9.61 9.26
CA VAL A 72 13.08 10.07 10.01
C VAL A 72 12.00 10.58 9.05
N LEU A 73 12.38 11.37 8.03
CA LEU A 73 11.44 11.86 7.03
C LEU A 73 10.81 10.73 6.21
N LEU A 74 11.61 9.75 5.80
CA LEU A 74 11.14 8.53 5.13
C LEU A 74 10.15 7.77 6.03
N ALA A 75 10.45 7.62 7.32
CA ALA A 75 9.58 6.95 8.27
C ALA A 75 8.21 7.65 8.39
N LEU A 76 8.15 8.99 8.35
CA LEU A 76 6.88 9.73 8.30
C LEU A 76 6.05 9.36 7.07
N GLY A 77 6.69 9.18 5.91
CA GLY A 77 6.03 8.71 4.69
C GLY A 77 5.49 7.28 4.84
N ASN A 78 6.27 6.37 5.42
CA ASN A 78 5.84 5.00 5.67
C ASN A 78 4.65 4.94 6.63
N ILE A 79 4.66 5.76 7.69
CA ILE A 79 3.52 5.89 8.61
C ILE A 79 2.30 6.44 7.87
N ALA A 80 2.46 7.49 7.07
CA ALA A 80 1.36 8.05 6.28
C ALA A 80 0.76 7.00 5.33
N PHE A 81 1.60 6.24 4.63
CA PHE A 81 1.18 5.14 3.76
C PHE A 81 0.36 4.09 4.51
N SER A 82 0.78 3.74 5.72
CA SER A 82 0.15 2.69 6.55
C SER A 82 -1.31 2.99 6.91
N TYR A 83 -1.75 4.25 6.82
CA TYR A 83 -3.13 4.67 7.10
C TYR A 83 -3.92 5.06 5.85
N THR A 84 -3.45 4.71 4.66
CA THR A 84 -4.07 5.08 3.38
C THR A 84 -5.24 4.15 3.04
N PHE A 85 -6.40 4.38 3.67
CA PHE A 85 -7.66 3.71 3.32
C PHE A 85 -8.68 4.64 2.67
N ALA A 86 -8.42 5.96 2.67
CA ALA A 86 -9.30 6.97 2.11
C ALA A 86 -9.59 6.74 0.62
N ASP A 87 -8.61 6.15 -0.10
CA ASP A 87 -8.67 5.89 -1.54
C ASP A 87 -9.73 4.85 -1.95
N VAL A 88 -10.16 4.00 -1.02
CA VAL A 88 -11.19 2.97 -1.23
C VAL A 88 -12.41 3.16 -0.33
N LEU A 89 -12.40 4.21 0.50
CA LEU A 89 -13.43 4.46 1.51
C LEU A 89 -14.81 4.64 0.87
N ILE A 90 -14.87 5.37 -0.24
CA ILE A 90 -16.14 5.70 -0.90
C ILE A 90 -16.69 4.45 -1.58
N GLU A 91 -15.84 3.68 -2.26
CA GLU A 91 -16.18 2.42 -2.91
C GLU A 91 -16.68 1.39 -1.90
N ILE A 92 -16.03 1.27 -0.73
CA ILE A 92 -16.50 0.41 0.36
C ILE A 92 -17.85 0.89 0.88
N GLN A 93 -17.99 2.20 1.12
CA GLN A 93 -19.23 2.76 1.67
C GLN A 93 -20.42 2.54 0.72
N ASP A 94 -20.22 2.65 -0.60
CA ASP A 94 -21.25 2.43 -1.63
C ASP A 94 -21.78 0.98 -1.65
N THR A 95 -21.02 0.02 -1.12
CA THR A 95 -21.46 -1.38 -1.00
C THR A 95 -22.26 -1.69 0.27
N LEU A 96 -22.33 -0.76 1.23
CA LEU A 96 -23.00 -1.00 2.51
C LEU A 96 -24.52 -0.96 2.33
N ARG A 97 -25.21 -1.94 2.93
CA ARG A 97 -26.67 -1.97 2.92
C ARG A 97 -27.25 -1.02 3.97
N SER A 98 -28.30 -0.31 3.58
CA SER A 98 -29.17 0.46 4.48
C SER A 98 -30.46 -0.35 4.77
N PRO A 99 -31.03 -0.31 6.00
CA PRO A 99 -30.67 0.48 7.19
C PRO A 99 -29.64 -0.20 8.14
N PRO A 100 -28.89 0.58 8.97
CA PRO A 100 -28.88 2.04 9.08
C PRO A 100 -28.09 2.70 7.92
N ALA A 101 -28.18 4.03 7.80
CA ALA A 101 -27.48 4.79 6.74
C ALA A 101 -26.00 4.39 6.62
N GLU A 102 -25.52 4.22 5.39
CA GLU A 102 -24.16 3.74 5.09
C GLU A 102 -23.09 4.50 5.86
N ASN A 103 -23.22 5.83 5.99
CA ASN A 103 -22.25 6.66 6.72
C ASN A 103 -22.13 6.31 8.22
N LYS A 104 -23.21 5.83 8.87
CA LYS A 104 -23.19 5.40 10.27
C LYS A 104 -22.45 4.08 10.41
N THR A 105 -22.77 3.13 9.53
CA THR A 105 -22.08 1.83 9.47
C THR A 105 -20.61 2.03 9.15
N MET A 106 -20.28 2.85 8.15
CA MET A 106 -18.91 3.13 7.73
C MET A 106 -18.11 3.86 8.81
N LYS A 107 -18.71 4.82 9.52
CA LYS A 107 -18.02 5.51 10.63
C LYS A 107 -17.66 4.53 11.76
N ARG A 108 -18.59 3.63 12.11
CA ARG A 108 -18.34 2.60 13.13
C ARG A 108 -17.26 1.61 12.67
N ALA A 109 -17.36 1.12 11.43
CA ALA A 109 -16.37 0.22 10.84
C ALA A 109 -14.98 0.87 10.79
N SER A 110 -14.89 2.12 10.35
CA SER A 110 -13.64 2.89 10.28
C SER A 110 -13.02 3.10 11.66
N PHE A 111 -13.83 3.40 12.67
CA PHE A 111 -13.34 3.56 14.05
C PHE A 111 -12.70 2.27 14.58
N TYR A 112 -13.40 1.14 14.46
CA TYR A 112 -12.85 -0.15 14.89
C TYR A 112 -11.64 -0.58 14.04
N GLY A 113 -11.71 -0.41 12.72
CA GLY A 113 -10.64 -0.77 11.80
C GLY A 113 -9.36 0.01 12.07
N LEU A 114 -9.44 1.34 12.17
CA LEU A 114 -8.28 2.19 12.47
C LEU A 114 -7.74 1.96 13.89
N GLY A 115 -8.62 1.75 14.87
CA GLY A 115 -8.21 1.43 16.24
C GLY A 115 -7.43 0.12 16.29
N MET A 116 -7.98 -0.95 15.72
CA MET A 116 -7.32 -2.27 15.66
C MET A 116 -5.99 -2.20 14.90
N THR A 117 -5.97 -1.52 13.75
CA THR A 117 -4.76 -1.35 12.94
C THR A 117 -3.67 -0.62 13.72
N THR A 118 -4.03 0.46 14.41
CA THR A 118 -3.08 1.24 15.22
C THR A 118 -2.48 0.41 16.35
N VAL A 119 -3.32 -0.33 17.08
CA VAL A 119 -2.84 -1.23 18.14
C VAL A 119 -1.87 -2.27 17.56
N PHE A 120 -2.20 -2.88 16.43
CA PHE A 120 -1.34 -3.87 15.79
C PHE A 120 0.00 -3.28 15.33
N TYR A 121 -0.01 -2.14 14.66
CA TYR A 121 1.22 -1.48 14.19
C TYR A 121 2.11 -1.05 15.36
N LEU A 122 1.53 -0.55 16.44
CA LEU A 122 2.28 -0.23 17.66
C LEU A 122 2.85 -1.49 18.31
N LEU A 123 2.08 -2.56 18.43
CA LEU A 123 2.57 -3.83 18.98
C LEU A 123 3.72 -4.38 18.16
N LEU A 124 3.58 -4.45 16.83
CA LEU A 124 4.62 -4.96 15.95
C LEU A 124 5.85 -4.06 15.93
N GLY A 125 5.67 -2.75 15.86
CA GLY A 125 6.75 -1.78 15.88
C GLY A 125 7.52 -1.79 17.19
N CYS A 126 6.84 -1.79 18.34
CA CYS A 126 7.47 -1.83 19.65
C CYS A 126 8.17 -3.16 19.92
N THR A 127 7.52 -4.30 19.64
CA THR A 127 8.15 -5.62 19.85
C THR A 127 9.30 -5.86 18.88
N GLY A 128 9.17 -5.44 17.62
CA GLY A 128 10.25 -5.49 16.64
C GLY A 128 11.43 -4.62 17.07
N TYR A 129 11.18 -3.38 17.49
CA TYR A 129 12.25 -2.51 17.97
C TYR A 129 12.86 -3.01 19.29
N ALA A 130 12.09 -3.62 20.18
CA ALA A 130 12.64 -4.26 21.38
C ALA A 130 13.54 -5.45 21.03
N ALA A 131 13.15 -6.28 20.06
CA ALA A 131 13.87 -7.47 19.62
C ALA A 131 15.15 -7.16 18.82
N PHE A 132 15.11 -6.17 17.94
CA PHE A 132 16.19 -5.85 17.00
C PHE A 132 16.97 -4.58 17.35
N GLY A 133 16.37 -3.69 18.15
CA GLY A 133 16.98 -2.44 18.55
C GLY A 133 17.30 -1.53 17.37
N ASN A 134 18.48 -0.91 17.46
CA ASN A 134 18.99 0.01 16.44
C ASN A 134 19.20 -0.67 15.06
N ASP A 135 19.29 -2.00 15.02
CA ASP A 135 19.46 -2.81 13.82
C ASP A 135 18.14 -3.33 13.24
N ALA A 136 17.01 -2.74 13.65
CA ALA A 136 15.68 -3.12 13.17
C ALA A 136 15.59 -2.99 11.63
N PRO A 137 15.33 -4.11 10.91
CA PRO A 137 15.24 -4.07 9.46
C PRO A 137 13.93 -3.43 9.04
N GLY A 138 13.95 -2.71 7.91
CA GLY A 138 12.75 -2.11 7.35
C GLY A 138 11.70 -3.11 6.84
N ASN A 139 12.05 -4.40 6.71
CA ASN A 139 11.09 -5.49 6.52
C ASN A 139 11.51 -6.68 7.39
N ILE A 140 10.67 -6.97 8.39
CA ILE A 140 10.90 -8.01 9.40
C ILE A 140 10.79 -9.42 8.82
N LEU A 141 10.09 -9.62 7.70
CA LEU A 141 9.94 -10.94 7.08
C LEU A 141 11.03 -11.27 6.05
N THR A 142 12.09 -10.46 5.99
CA THR A 142 13.27 -10.75 5.17
C THR A 142 14.25 -11.65 5.92
N GLY A 143 15.04 -12.43 5.17
CA GLY A 143 16.07 -13.31 5.74
C GLY A 143 17.15 -12.59 6.56
N TYR A 144 17.23 -11.25 6.48
CA TYR A 144 18.08 -10.44 7.35
C TYR A 144 17.59 -10.37 8.80
N ALA A 145 16.29 -10.49 9.03
CA ALA A 145 15.69 -10.40 10.36
C ALA A 145 15.63 -11.76 11.08
N PHE A 146 15.20 -12.78 10.33
CA PHE A 146 14.98 -14.14 10.81
C PHE A 146 15.49 -15.14 9.79
N TYR A 147 16.56 -15.86 10.14
CA TYR A 147 17.03 -17.02 9.37
C TYR A 147 16.33 -18.31 9.83
N GLU A 148 16.05 -18.44 11.13
CA GLU A 148 15.26 -19.53 11.71
C GLU A 148 14.05 -19.00 12.50
N PRO A 149 12.92 -19.75 12.50
CA PRO A 149 12.64 -20.91 11.67
C PRO A 149 12.22 -20.53 10.23
N PHE A 150 12.98 -20.99 9.23
CA PHE A 150 12.78 -20.62 7.81
C PHE A 150 11.37 -20.97 7.30
N TRP A 151 10.82 -22.13 7.68
CA TRP A 151 9.50 -22.59 7.25
C TRP A 151 8.37 -21.62 7.64
N LEU A 152 8.50 -21.00 8.83
CA LEU A 152 7.48 -20.08 9.33
C LEU A 152 7.58 -18.72 8.63
N VAL A 153 8.81 -18.26 8.35
CA VAL A 153 9.08 -17.08 7.53
C VAL A 153 8.59 -17.29 6.10
N ASP A 154 8.76 -18.47 5.53
CA ASP A 154 8.27 -18.82 4.19
C ASP A 154 6.74 -18.82 4.13
N ILE A 155 6.05 -19.38 5.14
CA ILE A 155 4.59 -19.29 5.25
C ILE A 155 4.12 -17.84 5.30
N ALA A 156 4.78 -17.00 6.12
CA ALA A 156 4.44 -15.58 6.19
C ALA A 156 4.64 -14.87 4.85
N ASN A 157 5.73 -15.15 4.13
CA ASN A 157 5.97 -14.60 2.80
C ASN A 157 4.96 -15.11 1.77
N ILE A 158 4.55 -16.38 1.81
CA ILE A 158 3.45 -16.90 0.97
C ILE A 158 2.15 -16.17 1.28
N CYS A 159 1.82 -15.95 2.56
CA CYS A 159 0.66 -15.14 2.95
C CYS A 159 0.73 -13.72 2.38
N VAL A 160 1.88 -13.04 2.46
CA VAL A 160 2.09 -11.72 1.86
C VAL A 160 1.85 -11.77 0.35
N ILE A 161 2.41 -12.75 -0.36
CA ILE A 161 2.24 -12.90 -1.82
C ILE A 161 0.76 -13.07 -2.17
N VAL A 162 0.05 -13.98 -1.49
CA VAL A 162 -1.38 -14.24 -1.74
C VAL A 162 -2.22 -12.99 -1.46
N HIS A 163 -1.95 -12.29 -0.35
CA HIS A 163 -2.61 -11.03 -0.01
C HIS A 163 -2.40 -9.99 -1.11
N LEU A 164 -1.15 -9.77 -1.53
CA LEU A 164 -0.78 -8.78 -2.55
C LEU A 164 -1.37 -9.13 -3.92
N ILE A 165 -1.57 -10.42 -4.23
CA ILE A 165 -2.26 -10.82 -5.45
C ILE A 165 -3.69 -10.28 -5.46
N GLY A 166 -4.43 -10.48 -4.37
CA GLY A 166 -5.79 -9.97 -4.23
C GLY A 166 -5.84 -8.44 -4.25
N ALA A 167 -4.96 -7.79 -3.48
CA ALA A 167 -4.89 -6.33 -3.41
C ALA A 167 -4.63 -5.70 -4.78
N TYR A 168 -3.67 -6.23 -5.56
CA TYR A 168 -3.40 -5.74 -6.92
C TYR A 168 -4.65 -5.77 -7.79
N GLN A 169 -5.41 -6.85 -7.75
CA GLN A 169 -6.64 -6.95 -8.55
C GLN A 169 -7.69 -5.91 -8.12
N VAL A 170 -7.87 -5.67 -6.82
CA VAL A 170 -8.84 -4.67 -6.34
C VAL A 170 -8.46 -3.27 -6.82
N PHE A 171 -7.18 -2.89 -6.74
CA PHE A 171 -6.71 -1.57 -7.16
C PHE A 171 -6.57 -1.39 -8.68
N ALA A 172 -6.22 -2.44 -9.42
CA ALA A 172 -6.01 -2.35 -10.86
C ALA A 172 -7.32 -2.25 -11.66
N GLN A 173 -8.42 -2.84 -11.17
CA GLN A 173 -9.68 -2.90 -11.92
C GLN A 173 -10.30 -1.51 -12.21
N PRO A 174 -10.39 -0.56 -11.24
CA PRO A 174 -10.85 0.79 -11.53
C PRO A 174 -9.96 1.53 -12.54
N ILE A 175 -8.64 1.32 -12.48
CA ILE A 175 -7.68 1.90 -13.42
C ILE A 175 -7.92 1.37 -14.83
N PHE A 176 -8.08 0.04 -14.98
CA PHE A 176 -8.41 -0.59 -16.26
C PHE A 176 -9.73 -0.06 -16.80
N ALA A 177 -10.79 -0.05 -16.00
CA ALA A 177 -12.10 0.46 -16.41
C ALA A 177 -12.03 1.91 -16.92
N ARG A 178 -11.26 2.76 -16.23
CA ARG A 178 -11.09 4.16 -16.62
C ARG A 178 -10.33 4.30 -17.93
N LEU A 179 -9.21 3.60 -18.09
CA LEU A 179 -8.38 3.67 -19.30
C LEU A 179 -9.09 3.04 -20.51
N GLU A 180 -9.75 1.91 -20.34
CA GLU A 180 -10.59 1.27 -21.37
C GLU A 180 -11.68 2.24 -21.86
N SER A 181 -12.39 2.90 -20.93
CA SER A 181 -13.42 3.88 -21.25
C SER A 181 -12.86 5.11 -21.96
N CYS A 182 -11.69 5.61 -21.55
CA CYS A 182 -11.01 6.72 -22.23
C CYS A 182 -10.67 6.38 -23.68
N VAL A 183 -10.12 5.18 -23.91
CA VAL A 183 -9.73 4.73 -25.25
C VAL A 183 -10.97 4.52 -26.13
N ALA A 184 -12.01 3.89 -25.59
CA ALA A 184 -13.28 3.67 -26.30
C ALA A 184 -13.96 5.00 -26.69
N CYS A 185 -13.97 6.00 -25.80
CA CYS A 185 -14.52 7.32 -26.10
C CYS A 185 -13.66 8.12 -27.10
N ARG A 186 -12.34 7.90 -27.13
CA ARG A 186 -11.43 8.63 -28.03
C ARG A 186 -11.51 8.12 -29.47
N TRP A 187 -11.69 6.81 -29.65
CA TRP A 187 -11.81 6.17 -30.96
C TRP A 187 -13.08 5.31 -31.05
N PRO A 188 -14.26 5.95 -31.12
CA PRO A 188 -15.54 5.23 -31.18
C PRO A 188 -15.66 4.40 -32.47
N ASP A 189 -15.10 4.89 -33.58
CA ASP A 189 -15.19 4.25 -34.90
C ASP A 189 -14.29 3.02 -35.06
N ALA A 190 -13.37 2.77 -34.12
CA ALA A 190 -12.49 1.60 -34.13
C ALA A 190 -13.23 0.33 -33.67
N LYS A 191 -14.24 -0.09 -34.44
CA LYS A 191 -15.12 -1.23 -34.14
C LYS A 191 -14.34 -2.52 -33.87
N PHE A 192 -13.20 -2.73 -34.52
CA PHE A 192 -12.35 -3.90 -34.29
C PHE A 192 -11.75 -3.94 -32.87
N ILE A 193 -11.41 -2.77 -32.33
CA ILE A 193 -10.75 -2.63 -31.03
C ILE A 193 -11.79 -2.69 -29.90
N ASN A 194 -12.95 -2.04 -30.11
CA ASN A 194 -14.03 -1.94 -29.12
C ASN A 194 -14.97 -3.15 -29.10
N ALA A 195 -14.95 -4.02 -30.11
CA ALA A 195 -15.79 -5.21 -30.16
C ALA A 195 -15.29 -6.31 -29.21
N THR A 196 -16.26 -7.08 -28.70
CA THR A 196 -15.98 -8.33 -27.97
C THR A 196 -16.22 -9.49 -28.93
N TYR A 197 -15.21 -10.31 -29.12
CA TYR A 197 -15.25 -11.49 -29.97
C TYR A 197 -15.40 -12.75 -29.13
N TYR A 198 -16.17 -13.73 -29.61
CA TYR A 198 -16.30 -15.03 -28.96
C TYR A 198 -15.55 -16.06 -29.78
N VAL A 199 -14.47 -16.62 -29.23
CA VAL A 199 -13.65 -17.64 -29.91
C VAL A 199 -14.18 -19.02 -29.51
N ARG A 200 -14.45 -19.94 -30.43
CA ARG A 200 -14.82 -21.34 -30.12
C ARG A 200 -13.56 -22.20 -29.96
N PRO A 201 -13.54 -23.26 -29.11
CA PRO A 201 -14.67 -23.97 -28.50
C PRO A 201 -15.07 -23.54 -27.09
N ALA A 202 -14.22 -22.82 -26.36
CA ALA A 202 -14.55 -22.26 -25.06
C ALA A 202 -15.18 -20.89 -25.27
N THR A 203 -16.44 -20.65 -24.88
CA THR A 203 -17.21 -19.40 -25.00
C THR A 203 -16.57 -18.19 -24.27
N VAL A 204 -15.32 -17.89 -24.58
CA VAL A 204 -14.49 -16.86 -23.97
C VAL A 204 -14.67 -15.58 -24.79
N ALA A 205 -15.20 -14.57 -24.12
CA ALA A 205 -15.26 -13.21 -24.63
C ALA A 205 -13.85 -12.61 -24.65
N VAL A 206 -13.28 -12.43 -25.84
CA VAL A 206 -12.01 -11.75 -26.06
C VAL A 206 -12.29 -10.33 -26.53
N ALA A 207 -11.87 -9.35 -25.75
CA ALA A 207 -11.89 -7.94 -26.14
C ALA A 207 -10.45 -7.49 -26.42
N PRO A 208 -10.04 -7.28 -27.69
CA PRO A 208 -8.66 -6.97 -28.05
C PRO A 208 -8.11 -5.75 -27.32
N LEU A 209 -8.92 -4.70 -27.16
CA LEU A 209 -8.56 -3.52 -26.38
C LEU A 209 -8.17 -3.87 -24.95
N LYS A 210 -9.02 -4.64 -24.25
CA LYS A 210 -8.80 -5.01 -22.85
C LYS A 210 -7.55 -5.86 -22.71
N LEU A 211 -7.38 -6.84 -23.61
CA LEU A 211 -6.24 -7.74 -23.62
C LEU A 211 -4.93 -6.94 -23.74
N VAL A 212 -4.80 -6.12 -24.79
CA VAL A 212 -3.58 -5.37 -25.08
C VAL A 212 -3.30 -4.34 -23.99
N LEU A 213 -4.32 -3.54 -23.62
CA LEU A 213 -4.16 -2.46 -22.64
C LEU A 213 -3.75 -3.00 -21.25
N ARG A 214 -4.46 -4.03 -20.75
CA ARG A 214 -4.12 -4.64 -19.46
C ARG A 214 -2.74 -5.26 -19.48
N THR A 215 -2.37 -5.93 -20.58
CA THR A 215 -1.02 -6.51 -20.74
C THR A 215 0.06 -5.43 -20.68
N ILE A 216 -0.10 -4.33 -21.41
CA ILE A 216 0.86 -3.22 -21.40
C ILE A 216 1.02 -2.63 -19.99
N LEU A 217 -0.09 -2.40 -19.29
CA LEU A 217 -0.08 -1.82 -17.93
C LEU A 217 0.59 -2.77 -16.92
N ILE A 218 0.33 -4.07 -17.00
CA ILE A 218 0.92 -5.06 -16.10
C ILE A 218 2.41 -5.21 -16.38
N MET A 219 2.80 -5.24 -17.66
CA MET A 219 4.22 -5.24 -18.04
C MET A 219 4.94 -3.98 -17.57
N PHE A 220 4.31 -2.81 -17.71
CA PHE A 220 4.86 -1.54 -17.23
C PHE A 220 5.04 -1.54 -15.71
N THR A 221 4.00 -1.87 -14.95
CA THR A 221 4.07 -1.90 -13.47
C THR A 221 5.07 -2.95 -12.97
N THR A 222 5.15 -4.10 -13.64
CA THR A 222 6.14 -5.16 -13.35
C THR A 222 7.57 -4.70 -13.64
N LEU A 223 7.80 -3.97 -14.75
CA LEU A 223 9.09 -3.39 -15.09
C LEU A 223 9.52 -2.34 -14.05
N VAL A 224 8.62 -1.42 -13.68
CA VAL A 224 8.89 -0.41 -12.66
C VAL A 224 9.26 -1.07 -11.32
N ALA A 225 8.54 -2.11 -10.92
CA ALA A 225 8.84 -2.87 -9.69
C ALA A 225 10.22 -3.57 -9.73
N MET A 226 10.72 -3.95 -10.91
CA MET A 226 12.07 -4.50 -11.05
C MET A 226 13.15 -3.42 -11.03
N LEU A 227 12.87 -2.24 -11.58
CA LEU A 227 13.81 -1.12 -11.64
C LEU A 227 13.97 -0.43 -10.27
N LEU A 228 12.94 -0.46 -9.43
CA LEU A 228 12.91 0.22 -8.13
C LEU A 228 12.58 -0.77 -6.99
N PRO A 229 13.49 -1.71 -6.64
CA PRO A 229 13.27 -2.69 -5.58
C PRO A 229 13.41 -2.12 -4.16
N PHE A 230 13.23 -0.80 -3.96
CA PHE A 230 13.40 -0.11 -2.69
C PHE A 230 12.06 0.04 -1.97
N PHE A 231 11.60 -1.05 -1.37
CA PHE A 231 10.24 -1.14 -0.81
C PHE A 231 9.86 0.05 0.07
N ASN A 232 10.65 0.34 1.10
CA ASN A 232 10.37 1.45 2.02
C ASN A 232 10.41 2.82 1.35
N ALA A 233 11.39 3.07 0.48
CA ALA A 233 11.51 4.33 -0.23
C ALA A 233 10.30 4.61 -1.13
N VAL A 234 9.84 3.57 -1.83
CA VAL A 234 8.65 3.64 -2.71
C VAL A 234 7.38 3.82 -1.88
N LEU A 235 7.22 3.08 -0.78
CA LEU A 235 6.08 3.25 0.12
C LEU A 235 6.03 4.65 0.73
N GLY A 236 7.18 5.15 1.21
CA GLY A 236 7.30 6.48 1.77
C GLY A 236 6.92 7.57 0.77
N LEU A 237 7.35 7.42 -0.48
CA LEU A 237 7.02 8.36 -1.55
C LEU A 237 5.53 8.32 -1.91
N ILE A 238 4.95 7.13 -2.09
CA ILE A 238 3.52 6.97 -2.39
C ILE A 238 2.67 7.51 -1.23
N GLY A 239 3.04 7.19 0.00
CA GLY A 239 2.39 7.71 1.21
C GLY A 239 2.44 9.23 1.27
N ALA A 240 3.61 9.82 1.03
CA ALA A 240 3.78 11.26 1.06
C ALA A 240 2.98 11.97 -0.04
N LEU A 241 2.97 11.43 -1.27
CA LEU A 241 2.24 12.02 -2.40
C LEU A 241 0.73 11.84 -2.31
N GLY A 242 0.25 10.73 -1.73
CA GLY A 242 -1.17 10.45 -1.57
C GLY A 242 -1.78 11.14 -0.34
N PHE A 243 -1.06 11.17 0.78
CA PHE A 243 -1.59 11.57 2.09
C PHE A 243 -2.19 12.99 2.09
N TRP A 244 -1.42 14.03 1.74
CA TRP A 244 -1.95 15.39 1.78
C TRP A 244 -3.10 15.63 0.80
N PRO A 245 -2.97 15.39 -0.52
CA PRO A 245 -4.03 15.76 -1.45
C PRO A 245 -5.30 14.92 -1.25
N LEU A 246 -5.17 13.61 -1.04
CA LEU A 246 -6.31 12.68 -1.02
C LEU A 246 -6.89 12.49 0.38
N SER A 247 -6.06 12.37 1.41
CA SER A 247 -6.53 12.09 2.78
C SER A 247 -6.80 13.35 3.61
N VAL A 248 -6.21 14.49 3.26
CA VAL A 248 -6.32 15.73 4.07
C VAL A 248 -6.99 16.86 3.30
N TYR A 249 -6.35 17.38 2.27
CA TYR A 249 -6.77 18.58 1.55
C TYR A 249 -8.15 18.42 0.93
N PHE A 250 -8.38 17.35 0.16
CA PHE A 250 -9.65 17.13 -0.52
C PHE A 250 -10.82 16.94 0.47
N PRO A 251 -10.74 16.07 1.49
CA PRO A 251 -11.80 15.93 2.49
C PRO A 251 -12.05 17.20 3.30
N VAL A 252 -10.99 17.93 3.69
CA VAL A 252 -11.13 19.19 4.44
C VAL A 252 -11.82 20.25 3.57
N SER A 253 -11.40 20.39 2.32
CA SER A 253 -12.02 21.34 1.37
C SER A 253 -13.48 21.00 1.12
N MET A 254 -13.79 19.71 0.95
CA MET A 254 -15.16 19.21 0.82
C MET A 254 -15.98 19.53 2.08
N HIS A 255 -15.43 19.31 3.27
CA HIS A 255 -16.11 19.60 4.53
C HIS A 255 -16.43 21.09 4.70
N VAL A 256 -15.47 21.97 4.42
CA VAL A 256 -15.64 23.43 4.45
C VAL A 256 -16.71 23.88 3.45
N ALA A 257 -16.67 23.35 2.22
CA ALA A 257 -17.64 23.69 1.18
C ALA A 257 -19.05 23.20 1.51
N ARG A 258 -19.20 21.97 2.04
CA ARG A 258 -20.50 21.37 2.37
C ARG A 258 -21.16 22.03 3.57
N LEU A 259 -20.41 22.36 4.61
CA LEU A 259 -20.94 23.04 5.81
C LEU A 259 -20.95 24.57 5.68
N LYS A 260 -20.48 25.13 4.56
CA LYS A 260 -20.38 26.58 4.32
C LYS A 260 -19.68 27.32 5.47
N ILE A 261 -18.59 26.74 5.98
CA ILE A 261 -17.81 27.33 7.08
C ILE A 261 -17.25 28.67 6.60
N ARG A 262 -17.51 29.75 7.34
CA ARG A 262 -17.09 31.09 6.93
C ARG A 262 -15.57 31.25 7.07
N ARG A 263 -14.96 31.87 6.06
CA ARG A 263 -13.53 32.23 6.11
C ARG A 263 -13.30 33.19 7.27
N GLY A 264 -12.28 32.93 8.08
CA GLY A 264 -11.93 33.74 9.26
C GLY A 264 -12.49 33.19 10.58
N GLU A 265 -13.44 32.25 10.57
CA GLU A 265 -13.85 31.56 11.81
C GLU A 265 -12.71 30.70 12.36
N LEU A 266 -12.67 30.51 13.68
CA LEU A 266 -11.65 29.68 14.35
C LEU A 266 -11.59 28.27 13.75
N ARG A 267 -12.75 27.65 13.49
CA ARG A 267 -12.84 26.32 12.87
C ARG A 267 -12.18 26.27 11.50
N TRP A 268 -12.36 27.33 10.69
CA TRP A 268 -11.73 27.41 9.37
C TRP A 268 -10.20 27.51 9.52
N TRP A 269 -9.71 28.38 10.40
CA TRP A 269 -8.27 28.50 10.68
C TRP A 269 -7.65 27.20 11.19
N MET A 270 -8.32 26.48 12.09
CA MET A 270 -7.86 25.19 12.59
C MET A 270 -7.74 24.15 11.46
N LEU A 271 -8.74 24.08 10.57
CA LEU A 271 -8.73 23.16 9.43
C LEU A 271 -7.63 23.51 8.41
N GLN A 272 -7.41 24.80 8.14
CA GLN A 272 -6.34 25.25 7.24
C GLN A 272 -4.96 25.01 7.85
N ALA A 273 -4.78 25.31 9.14
CA ALA A 273 -3.53 25.05 9.85
C ALA A 273 -3.19 23.56 9.87
N MET A 274 -4.16 22.69 10.16
CA MET A 274 -3.99 21.23 10.10
C MET A 274 -3.58 20.79 8.69
N SER A 275 -4.29 21.25 7.64
CA SER A 275 -3.97 20.90 6.26
C SER A 275 -2.58 21.36 5.85
N PHE A 276 -2.17 22.56 6.29
CA PHE A 276 -0.83 23.10 6.04
C PHE A 276 0.27 22.32 6.75
N VAL A 277 0.07 21.92 8.01
CA VAL A 277 1.02 21.05 8.73
C VAL A 277 1.17 19.71 8.02
N CYS A 278 0.06 19.09 7.60
CA CYS A 278 0.09 17.84 6.82
C CYS A 278 0.79 18.01 5.47
N LEU A 279 0.67 19.18 4.83
CA LEU A 279 1.40 19.50 3.60
C LEU A 279 2.90 19.51 3.86
N LEU A 280 3.35 20.21 4.91
CA LEU A 280 4.77 20.27 5.28
C LEU A 280 5.33 18.88 5.57
N ILE A 281 4.60 18.05 6.31
CA ILE A 281 4.97 16.65 6.58
C ILE A 281 5.09 15.86 5.27
N SER A 282 4.15 16.02 4.34
CA SER A 282 4.16 15.31 3.05
C SER A 282 5.32 15.75 2.16
N VAL A 283 5.64 17.04 2.13
CA VAL A 283 6.80 17.56 1.40
C VAL A 283 8.09 17.00 2.01
N ALA A 284 8.22 17.04 3.34
CA ALA A 284 9.40 16.52 4.02
C ALA A 284 9.57 15.01 3.80
N ALA A 285 8.49 14.23 3.94
CA ALA A 285 8.49 12.79 3.66
C ALA A 285 8.83 12.46 2.20
N SER A 286 8.35 13.27 1.25
CA SER A 286 8.71 13.14 -0.17
C SER A 286 10.21 13.35 -0.37
N ILE A 287 10.82 14.36 0.28
CA ILE A 287 12.26 14.63 0.21
C ILE A 287 13.05 13.45 0.77
N GLY A 288 12.69 12.94 1.95
CA GLY A 288 13.34 11.76 2.55
C GLY A 288 13.27 10.53 1.64
N SER A 289 12.10 10.27 1.06
CA SER A 289 11.89 9.12 0.18
C SER A 289 12.66 9.23 -1.14
N VAL A 290 12.68 10.41 -1.76
CA VAL A 290 13.47 10.65 -2.98
C VAL A 290 14.97 10.54 -2.70
N GLN A 291 15.44 11.06 -1.56
CA GLN A 291 16.85 10.95 -1.17
C GLN A 291 17.25 9.47 -1.00
N ASP A 292 16.42 8.66 -0.36
CA ASP A 292 16.67 7.23 -0.18
C ASP A 292 16.68 6.48 -1.52
N ILE A 293 15.72 6.76 -2.42
CA ILE A 293 15.70 6.21 -3.79
C ILE A 293 17.00 6.58 -4.53
N VAL A 294 17.40 7.86 -4.52
CA VAL A 294 18.61 8.32 -5.23
C VAL A 294 19.87 7.69 -4.64
N HIS A 295 19.96 7.56 -3.32
CA HIS A 295 21.08 6.91 -2.65
C HIS A 295 21.18 5.45 -3.07
N ASN A 296 20.07 4.70 -2.98
CA ASN A 296 20.04 3.29 -3.32
C ASN A 296 20.24 3.04 -4.83
N LEU A 297 19.76 3.92 -5.71
CA LEU A 297 20.01 3.85 -7.15
C LEU A 297 21.49 3.99 -7.52
N LYS A 298 22.26 4.80 -6.79
CA LYS A 298 23.71 4.93 -7.02
C LYS A 298 24.46 3.64 -6.69
N ALA A 299 23.96 2.87 -5.72
CA ALA A 299 24.52 1.59 -5.32
C ALA A 299 23.96 0.42 -6.15
N ALA A 300 22.76 0.56 -6.71
CA ALA A 300 22.08 -0.49 -7.44
C ALA A 300 22.71 -0.72 -8.82
N ALA A 301 23.09 -1.97 -9.09
CA ALA A 301 23.39 -2.45 -10.43
C ALA A 301 22.24 -3.37 -10.89
N PRO A 302 21.15 -2.82 -11.47
CA PRO A 302 20.03 -3.63 -11.90
C PRO A 302 20.51 -4.69 -12.89
N PHE A 303 20.07 -5.94 -12.69
CA PHE A 303 20.36 -7.10 -13.54
C PHE A 303 21.79 -7.66 -13.52
N LYS A 304 22.66 -7.30 -12.56
CA LYS A 304 23.89 -8.06 -12.32
C LYS A 304 23.57 -9.35 -11.56
N THR A 305 23.67 -10.49 -12.24
CA THR A 305 23.74 -11.80 -11.60
C THR A 305 25.11 -11.94 -10.94
N SER A 306 25.15 -12.10 -9.62
CA SER A 306 26.34 -12.60 -8.92
C SER A 306 26.62 -14.01 -9.44
N GLY A 307 27.57 -14.11 -10.37
CA GLY A 307 28.17 -15.38 -10.81
C GLY A 307 29.20 -15.86 -9.81
#